data_AF-A0A2V7GEY8-F1
#
_entry.id   AF-A0A2V7GEY8-F1
#
_cell.length_a   1.000
_cell.length_b   1.000
_cell.length_c   1.000
_cell.angle_alpha   90.00
_cell.angle_beta   90.00
_cell.angle_gamma   90.00
#
_symmetry.space_group_name_H-M   'P 1'
#
loop_
_entity.id
_entity.type
_entity.pdbx_description
1 polymer ?
#
loop_
_entity_poly.entity_id
_entity_poly.type
_entity_poly.pdbx_seq_one_letter_code
_entity_poly.pdbx_strand_id
1 'polypeptide(L)' 'MPAVIVYHAGVTTAADYLTRREPHRTAHLERLTALRARGLCIGGGPAPDGLSADIFYRVEQPGDVTRLI' A
#
# COMPACT_ATOMS: atom_id res chain seq x y z
N MET A 1 -4.96 -25.41 7.53
CA MET A 1 -5.19 -24.03 7.05
C MET A 1 -3.89 -23.56 6.42
N PRO A 2 -3.88 -23.01 5.19
CA PRO A 2 -2.65 -22.47 4.61
C PRO A 2 -2.10 -21.34 5.50
N ALA A 3 -0.78 -21.21 5.57
CA ALA A 3 -0.14 -20.14 6.32
C ALA A 3 -0.49 -18.78 5.71
N VAL A 4 -0.87 -17.82 6.55
CA VAL A 4 -1.17 -16.44 6.12
C VAL A 4 0.11 -15.62 6.18
N ILE A 5 0.57 -15.09 5.05
CA ILE A 5 1.73 -14.20 4.98
C ILE A 5 1.25 -12.76 4.99
N VAL A 6 1.80 -11.96 5.90
CA VAL A 6 1.55 -10.52 5.97
C VAL A 6 2.86 -9.78 5.76
N TYR A 7 2.87 -8.87 4.80
CA TYR A 7 3.96 -7.96 4.54
C TYR A 7 3.63 -6.58 5.08
N HIS A 8 4.60 -5.97 5.77
CA HIS A 8 4.63 -4.54 6.05
C HIS A 8 5.49 -3.87 4.99
N ALA A 9 4.88 -2.98 4.20
CA ALA A 9 5.57 -2.14 3.25
C ALA A 9 5.70 -0.73 3.84
N GLY A 10 6.93 -0.36 4.22
CA GLY A 10 7.28 1.00 4.58
C GLY A 10 7.75 1.77 3.35
N VAL A 11 7.15 2.92 3.09
CA VAL A 11 7.47 3.80 1.95
C VAL A 11 8.00 5.12 2.49
N THR A 12 9.17 5.54 2.01
CA THR A 12 9.67 6.91 2.20
C THR A 12 9.30 7.73 0.98
N THR A 13 8.69 8.89 1.19
CA THR A 13 8.25 9.74 0.08
C THR A 13 9.39 10.60 -0.46
N ALA A 14 9.35 10.91 -1.76
CA ALA A 14 10.24 11.92 -2.33
C ALA A 14 10.00 13.31 -1.72
N ALA A 15 11.00 14.19 -1.77
CA ALA A 15 10.89 15.55 -1.21
C ALA A 15 9.74 16.37 -1.82
N ASP A 16 9.42 16.14 -3.09
CA ASP A 16 8.35 16.79 -3.85
C ASP A 16 7.08 15.92 -4.01
N TYR A 17 6.93 14.92 -3.14
CA TYR A 17 5.89 13.89 -3.27
C TYR A 17 4.46 14.47 -3.32
N LEU A 18 4.15 15.50 -2.54
CA LEU A 18 2.81 16.10 -2.52
C LEU A 18 2.38 16.61 -3.90
N THR A 19 3.29 17.22 -4.65
CA THR A 19 3.01 17.70 -6.01
C THR A 19 2.97 16.53 -6.99
N ARG A 20 3.91 15.58 -6.88
CA ARG A 20 3.99 14.42 -7.78
C ARG A 20 2.84 13.45 -7.63
N ARG A 21 2.29 13.29 -6.42
CA ARG A 21 1.18 12.35 -6.18
C ARG A 21 -0.13 12.84 -6.74
N GLU A 22 -0.32 14.15 -6.89
CA GLU A 22 -1.64 14.74 -7.14
C GLU A 22 -2.31 14.19 -8.40
N PRO A 23 -1.62 14.08 -9.55
CA PRO A 23 -2.20 13.47 -10.76
C PRO A 23 -2.56 11.98 -10.60
N HIS A 24 -1.96 11.29 -9.62
CA HIS A 24 -2.13 9.86 -9.38
C HIS A 24 -3.05 9.54 -8.19
N ARG A 25 -3.43 10.56 -7.40
CA ARG A 25 -4.05 10.38 -6.09
C ARG A 25 -5.35 9.59 -6.16
N THR A 26 -6.25 9.96 -7.08
CA THR A 26 -7.54 9.28 -7.25
C THR A 26 -7.35 7.81 -7.64
N ALA A 27 -6.58 7.54 -8.69
CA ALA A 27 -6.32 6.17 -9.15
C ALA A 27 -5.64 5.32 -8.06
N HIS A 28 -4.73 5.91 -7.27
CA HIS A 28 -4.09 5.22 -6.16
C HIS A 28 -5.10 4.83 -5.06
N LEU A 29 -6.01 5.74 -4.67
CA LEU A 29 -7.04 5.47 -3.66
C LEU A 29 -8.06 4.43 -4.15
N GLU A 30 -8.44 4.47 -5.42
CA GLU A 30 -9.31 3.47 -6.04
C GLU A 30 -8.66 2.08 -6.01
N ARG A 31 -7.38 1.99 -6.40
CA ARG A 31 -6.60 0.75 -6.32
C ARG A 31 -6.55 0.21 -4.89
N LEU A 32 -6.23 1.05 -3.90
CA LEU A 32 -6.21 0.62 -2.50
C LEU A 32 -7.58 0.16 -2.01
N THR A 33 -8.66 0.82 -2.43
CA THR A 33 -10.03 0.42 -2.10
C THR A 33 -10.36 -0.96 -2.68
N ALA A 34 -10.02 -1.20 -3.95
CA ALA A 34 -10.20 -2.51 -4.59
C ALA A 34 -9.37 -3.62 -3.90
N LEU A 35 -8.14 -3.32 -3.48
CA LEU A 35 -7.30 -4.27 -2.74
C LEU A 35 -7.87 -4.58 -1.36
N ARG A 36 -8.45 -3.59 -0.66
CA ARG A 36 -9.14 -3.80 0.62
C ARG A 36 -10.38 -4.67 0.47
N ALA A 37 -11.21 -4.41 -0.55
CA ALA A 37 -12.39 -5.22 -0.82
C ALA A 37 -12.04 -6.71 -1.08
N ARG A 38 -10.86 -6.98 -1.63
CA ARG A 38 -10.32 -8.34 -1.86
C ARG A 38 -9.59 -8.93 -0.66
N GLY A 39 -9.47 -8.20 0.45
CA GLY A 39 -8.72 -8.63 1.64
C GLY A 39 -7.20 -8.68 1.45
N LEU A 40 -6.67 -8.10 0.36
CA LEU A 40 -5.24 -8.08 0.02
C LEU A 40 -4.51 -6.92 0.69
N CYS A 41 -5.15 -5.76 0.82
CA CYS A 41 -4.67 -4.66 1.67
C CYS A 41 -5.48 -4.68 2.96
N ILE A 42 -4.83 -4.91 4.10
CA ILE A 42 -5.52 -5.06 5.39
C ILE A 42 -5.51 -3.78 6.23
N GLY A 43 -4.67 -2.80 5.87
CA GLY A 43 -4.57 -1.54 6.59
C GLY A 43 -3.40 -0.68 6.14
N GLY A 44 -3.23 0.45 6.83
CA GLY A 44 -2.16 1.39 6.60
C GLY A 44 -2.61 2.71 5.96
N GLY A 45 -1.67 3.63 5.82
CA GLY A 45 -1.87 4.99 5.35
C GLY A 45 -0.60 5.83 5.45
N PRO A 46 -0.66 7.09 4.99
CA PRO A 46 0.43 8.02 5.15
C PRO A 46 0.63 8.41 6.62
N ALA A 47 1.89 8.65 7.00
CA ALA A 47 2.20 9.32 8.25
C ALA A 47 1.62 10.76 8.28
N PRO A 48 1.33 11.33 9.45
CA PRO A 48 0.74 12.67 9.56
C PRO A 48 1.58 13.79 8.93
N ASP A 49 2.90 13.62 8.90
CA ASP A 49 3.85 14.55 8.26
C ASP A 49 3.91 14.39 6.73
N GLY A 50 3.30 13.34 6.19
CA GLY A 50 3.29 13.02 4.77
C GLY A 50 4.64 12.55 4.21
N LEU A 51 5.63 12.28 5.06
CA LEU A 51 6.99 11.91 4.67
C LEU A 51 7.18 10.39 4.49
N SER A 52 6.23 9.62 5.01
CA SER A 52 6.21 8.17 4.86
C SER A 52 4.79 7.64 4.73
N ALA A 53 4.68 6.38 4.36
CA ALA A 53 3.45 5.62 4.45
C ALA A 53 3.76 4.17 4.84
N ASP A 54 2.89 3.60 5.66
CA ASP A 54 2.91 2.19 6.00
C ASP A 54 1.70 1.52 5.39
N ILE A 55 1.89 0.42 4.66
CA ILE A 55 0.79 -0.38 4.10
C ILE A 55 1.01 -1.84 4.44
N PHE A 56 -0.07 -2.52 4.86
CA PHE A 56 -0.04 -3.92 5.21
C PHE A 56 -0.76 -4.74 4.15
N TYR A 57 -0.05 -5.72 3.57
CA TYR A 57 -0.57 -6.61 2.54
C TYR A 57 -0.64 -8.05 3.03
N ARG A 58 -1.72 -8.74 2.68
CA ARG A 58 -1.89 -10.18 2.88
C ARG A 58 -1.75 -10.88 1.53
N VAL A 59 -0.89 -11.90 1.47
CA VAL A 59 -0.66 -12.70 0.26
C VAL A 59 -0.57 -14.19 0.61
N GLU A 60 -0.77 -15.04 -0.38
CA GLU A 60 -0.66 -16.50 -0.24
C GLU A 60 0.78 -16.98 -0.51
N GLN A 61 1.49 -16.34 -1.44
CA GLN A 61 2.89 -16.65 -1.77
C GLN A 61 3.80 -15.44 -1.52
N PRO A 62 5.03 -15.66 -1.01
CA PRO A 62 5.97 -14.57 -0.71
C PRO A 62 6.21 -13.58 -1.87
N GLY A 63 6.28 -14.08 -3.11
CA GLY A 63 6.58 -13.26 -4.29
C GLY A 63 5.44 -12.34 -4.73
N ASP A 64 4.20 -12.62 -4.33
CA ASP A 64 3.02 -11.91 -4.84
C ASP A 64 2.96 -10.45 -4.36
N VAL A 65 3.61 -10.13 -3.25
CA VAL A 65 3.66 -8.77 -2.71
C VAL A 65 4.24 -7.77 -3.71
N THR A 66 5.17 -8.22 -4.58
CA THR A 66 5.81 -7.36 -5.60
C THR A 66 4.83 -6.83 -6.65
N ARG A 67 3.66 -7.45 -6.82
CA ARG A 67 2.58 -6.96 -7.71
C ARG A 67 1.63 -5.99 -7.00
N LEU A 68 1.71 -5.89 -5.68
CA LEU A 68 0.84 -5.08 -4.83
C LEU A 68 1.47 -3.75 -4.43
N ILE A 69 2.80 -3.66 -4.43
CA ILE A 69 3.55 -2.43 -4.13
C ILE A 69 3.64 -1.59 -5.40
#